data_AF-B1I2L7-F1
#
_entry.id   AF-B1I2L7-F1
#
_cell.length_a   1.000
_cell.length_b   1.000
_cell.length_c   1.000
_cell.angle_alpha   90.00
_cell.angle_beta   90.00
_cell.angle_gamma   90.00
#
_symmetry.space_group_name_H-M   'P 1'
#
loop_
_entity.id
_entity.type
_entity.pdbx_description
1 polymer ?
#
loop_
_entity_poly.entity_id
_entity_poly.type
_entity_poly.pdbx_seq_one_letter_code
_entity_poly.pdbx_strand_id
1 'polypeptide(L)'
;MAIRLTATGLLLLVLAALVAGCGSAPLEFSFEADRGCVAGLRLWEDGPRGPRVVAEVNDPALVAFFVRQLGAAKPAAPPDPPPKRHYLSFRIGAGKAAGETRRYPYLCNAWDPEGPGYVELDGRWVELSPAFNGLLFSLADYRRPSGAVDKADAAFLKRYGWTPLFRINSGAVKLPDRFVHRAGEFPVVLYWAYNNELNRDIGLDLAPYLGREAEVALYKVVEPLPAFMDPRRWTGRAVVVKVGGRVVGAWLDAGRHYGFACSLKGRRLEEITGRTFAQWVAGVIDYDDATERRLAALGPEEVIRTYYAAINRRDYRLARACETRESLTGYLFANMDNNWLYNTSYESGSLDGMENIRRAKVLTIKELKEPLEPVAPETRRYAVEVDLRFRKAVTMESGRHVLFFNLKRETEQTGWRLAYIGTGP
;
A
#
# COMPACT_ATOMS: atom_id res chain seq x y z
N MET A 1 54.71 -64.20 3.76
CA MET A 1 55.07 -64.73 2.44
C MET A 1 53.82 -64.73 1.57
N ALA A 2 53.86 -63.98 0.47
CA ALA A 2 52.98 -63.98 -0.73
C ALA A 2 51.43 -63.83 -0.64
N ILE A 3 50.99 -62.61 -0.96
CA ILE A 3 50.06 -62.21 -2.05
C ILE A 3 48.71 -62.93 -2.22
N ARG A 4 47.63 -62.16 -2.03
CA ARG A 4 46.53 -61.96 -3.01
C ARG A 4 45.80 -60.66 -2.68
N LEU A 5 46.01 -59.62 -3.50
CA LEU A 5 45.18 -58.40 -3.50
C LEU A 5 44.63 -58.24 -4.91
N THR A 6 43.30 -58.25 -4.97
CA THR A 6 42.46 -58.42 -6.14
C THR A 6 42.26 -57.11 -6.90
N ALA A 7 42.13 -57.27 -8.22
CA ALA A 7 41.98 -56.25 -9.26
C ALA A 7 40.65 -55.45 -9.23
N THR A 8 40.06 -55.23 -8.05
CA THR A 8 38.76 -54.54 -7.92
C THR A 8 38.90 -53.05 -7.62
N GLY A 9 40.09 -52.58 -7.22
CA GLY A 9 40.34 -51.18 -6.87
C GLY A 9 40.52 -50.23 -8.06
N LEU A 10 40.92 -50.73 -9.23
CA LEU A 10 41.26 -49.86 -10.37
C LEU A 10 40.05 -49.49 -11.25
N LEU A 11 38.97 -50.28 -11.23
CA LEU A 11 37.78 -50.02 -12.05
C LEU A 11 36.83 -48.98 -11.41
N LEU A 12 36.87 -48.81 -10.08
CA LEU A 12 36.06 -47.82 -9.36
C LEU A 12 36.64 -46.40 -9.42
N LEU A 13 37.95 -46.26 -9.66
CA LEU A 13 38.61 -44.96 -9.84
C LEU A 13 38.39 -44.36 -11.23
N VAL A 14 38.17 -45.18 -12.26
CA VAL A 14 37.91 -44.69 -13.62
C VAL A 14 36.43 -44.31 -13.82
N LEU A 15 35.49 -44.95 -13.10
CA LEU A 15 34.07 -44.52 -13.15
C LEU A 15 33.77 -43.26 -12.32
N ALA A 16 34.52 -42.98 -11.25
CA ALA A 16 34.36 -41.74 -10.49
C ALA A 16 34.84 -40.49 -11.26
N ALA A 17 35.73 -40.66 -12.25
CA ALA A 17 36.20 -39.57 -13.10
C ALA A 17 35.26 -39.24 -14.27
N LEU A 18 34.28 -40.11 -14.58
CA LEU A 18 33.32 -39.93 -15.69
C LEU A 18 31.92 -39.50 -15.25
N VAL A 19 31.66 -39.43 -13.93
CA VAL A 19 30.43 -38.86 -13.34
C VAL A 19 30.69 -37.46 -12.75
N ALA A 20 31.88 -36.89 -12.97
CA ALA A 20 32.07 -35.44 -12.96
C ALA A 20 31.35 -34.86 -14.18
N GLY A 21 30.02 -34.86 -14.10
CA GLY A 21 29.16 -34.14 -15.02
C GLY A 21 29.70 -32.72 -15.14
N CYS A 22 29.79 -32.28 -16.39
CA CYS A 22 30.14 -30.93 -16.79
C CYS A 22 29.23 -29.92 -16.08
N GLY A 23 29.54 -29.60 -14.83
CA GLY A 23 29.20 -28.32 -14.25
C GLY A 23 30.08 -27.32 -14.96
N SER A 24 29.55 -26.68 -16.00
CA SER A 24 30.15 -25.46 -16.54
C SER A 24 30.60 -24.60 -15.37
N ALA A 25 31.87 -24.23 -15.31
CA ALA A 25 32.38 -23.31 -14.30
C ALA A 25 31.39 -22.14 -14.16
N PRO A 26 31.04 -21.70 -12.94
CA PRO A 26 30.10 -20.61 -12.77
C PRO A 26 30.59 -19.43 -13.61
N LEU A 27 29.74 -18.98 -14.54
CA LEU A 27 30.05 -17.90 -15.46
C LEU A 27 30.63 -16.73 -14.67
N GLU A 28 31.84 -16.31 -15.04
CA GLU A 28 32.56 -15.24 -14.35
C GLU A 28 31.92 -13.90 -14.74
N PHE A 29 30.83 -13.55 -14.07
CA PHE A 29 30.18 -12.25 -14.17
C PHE A 29 30.99 -11.23 -13.38
N SER A 30 31.36 -10.14 -14.04
CA SER A 30 31.81 -8.91 -13.38
C SER A 30 30.77 -7.83 -13.61
N PHE A 31 30.25 -7.22 -12.54
CA PHE A 31 29.27 -6.13 -12.69
C PHE A 31 29.87 -4.97 -13.50
N GLU A 32 31.12 -4.58 -13.25
CA GLU A 32 31.76 -3.49 -14.02
C GLU A 32 31.89 -3.80 -15.51
N ALA A 33 32.28 -5.03 -15.87
CA ALA A 33 32.46 -5.43 -17.27
C ALA A 33 31.13 -5.72 -17.97
N ASP A 34 30.16 -6.32 -17.27
CA ASP A 34 28.97 -6.91 -17.86
C ASP A 34 27.68 -6.10 -17.62
N ARG A 35 27.71 -4.99 -16.87
CA ARG A 35 26.51 -4.17 -16.57
C ARG A 35 25.73 -3.73 -17.81
N GLY A 36 26.41 -3.54 -18.96
CA GLY A 36 25.76 -3.20 -20.24
C GLY A 36 24.96 -4.34 -20.86
N CYS A 37 25.21 -5.58 -20.43
CA CYS A 37 24.56 -6.81 -20.91
C CYS A 37 23.46 -7.31 -19.97
N VAL A 38 23.25 -6.64 -18.82
CA VAL A 38 22.20 -7.00 -17.86
C VAL A 38 20.82 -6.76 -18.48
N ALA A 39 20.06 -7.84 -18.62
CA ALA A 39 18.71 -7.88 -19.18
C ALA A 39 17.64 -8.23 -18.13
N GLY A 40 18.03 -8.44 -16.88
CA GLY A 40 17.11 -8.65 -15.77
C GLY A 40 17.79 -8.66 -14.41
N LEU A 41 16.99 -8.48 -13.36
CA LEU A 41 17.42 -8.52 -11.97
C LEU A 41 16.38 -9.28 -11.14
N ARG A 42 16.82 -10.13 -10.21
CA ARG A 42 15.96 -10.83 -9.26
C ARG A 42 16.40 -10.57 -7.83
N LEU A 43 15.42 -10.27 -6.99
CA LEU A 43 15.56 -10.24 -5.54
C LEU A 43 15.11 -11.58 -4.97
N TRP A 44 15.99 -12.22 -4.21
CA TRP A 44 15.73 -13.46 -3.50
C TRP A 44 15.68 -13.23 -2.01
N GLU A 45 14.95 -14.10 -1.33
CA GLU A 45 14.89 -14.15 0.13
C GLU A 45 14.96 -15.61 0.59
N ASP A 46 15.74 -15.87 1.63
CA ASP A 46 15.75 -17.18 2.28
C ASP A 46 14.43 -17.43 3.00
N GLY A 47 13.80 -18.56 2.70
CA GLY A 47 12.59 -19.03 3.36
C GLY A 47 12.76 -20.42 3.98
N PRO A 48 11.79 -20.88 4.79
CA PRO A 48 11.81 -22.20 5.43
C PRO A 48 11.92 -23.38 4.45
N ARG A 49 11.56 -23.17 3.18
CA ARG A 49 11.58 -24.17 2.10
C ARG A 49 12.69 -23.89 1.08
N GLY A 50 13.66 -23.06 1.43
CA GLY A 50 14.73 -22.59 0.56
C GLY A 50 14.47 -21.20 -0.03
N PRO A 51 15.39 -20.71 -0.88
CA PRO A 51 15.32 -19.37 -1.46
C PRO A 51 14.12 -19.19 -2.39
N ARG A 52 13.39 -18.09 -2.22
CA ARG A 52 12.25 -17.70 -3.07
C ARG A 52 12.52 -16.36 -3.76
N VAL A 53 11.96 -16.18 -4.95
CA VAL A 53 11.97 -14.88 -5.63
C VAL A 53 10.94 -13.96 -4.97
N VAL A 54 11.37 -12.80 -4.53
CA VAL A 54 10.53 -11.73 -3.96
C VAL A 54 10.09 -10.76 -5.04
N ALA A 55 11.04 -10.36 -5.91
CA ALA A 55 10.79 -9.47 -7.02
C ALA A 55 11.64 -9.86 -8.23
N GLU A 56 11.09 -9.65 -9.43
CA GLU A 56 11.76 -9.89 -10.70
C GLU A 56 11.56 -8.69 -11.61
N VAL A 57 12.67 -8.19 -12.16
CA VAL A 57 12.74 -7.02 -13.03
C VAL A 57 13.24 -7.46 -14.39
N ASN A 58 12.36 -7.43 -15.38
CA ASN A 58 12.68 -7.79 -16.77
C ASN A 58 12.35 -6.65 -17.76
N ASP A 59 11.67 -5.61 -17.30
CA ASP A 59 11.36 -4.44 -18.13
C ASP A 59 12.65 -3.64 -18.39
N PRO A 60 13.03 -3.37 -19.65
CA PRO A 60 14.30 -2.73 -19.97
C PRO A 60 14.53 -1.37 -19.29
N ALA A 61 13.48 -0.56 -19.13
CA ALA A 61 13.62 0.75 -18.50
C ALA A 61 13.86 0.62 -16.99
N LEU A 62 13.20 -0.35 -16.35
CA LEU A 62 13.44 -0.67 -14.94
C LEU A 62 14.80 -1.30 -14.70
N VAL A 63 15.22 -2.25 -15.55
CA VAL A 63 16.55 -2.83 -15.49
C VAL A 63 17.60 -1.72 -15.61
N ALA A 64 17.48 -0.84 -16.60
CA ALA A 64 18.39 0.29 -16.76
C ALA A 64 18.40 1.24 -15.55
N PHE A 65 17.26 1.44 -14.89
CA PHE A 65 17.19 2.21 -13.65
C PHE A 65 18.00 1.56 -12.52
N PHE A 66 17.75 0.29 -12.20
CA PHE A 66 18.43 -0.40 -11.10
C PHE A 66 19.92 -0.61 -11.38
N VAL A 67 20.30 -0.94 -12.62
CA VAL A 67 21.71 -1.04 -13.03
C VAL A 67 22.43 0.30 -12.86
N ARG A 68 21.79 1.43 -13.20
CA ARG A 68 22.37 2.75 -12.96
C ARG A 68 22.57 3.05 -11.47
N GLN A 69 21.62 2.66 -10.62
CA GLN A 69 21.76 2.81 -9.16
C GLN A 69 22.92 1.97 -8.62
N LEU A 70 23.07 0.72 -9.07
CA LEU A 70 24.19 -0.15 -8.72
C LEU A 70 25.53 0.44 -9.20
N GLY A 71 25.58 1.02 -10.40
CA GLY A 71 26.79 1.70 -10.91
C GLY A 71 27.13 3.02 -10.20
N ALA A 72 26.20 3.58 -9.44
CA ALA A 72 26.41 4.77 -8.59
C ALA A 72 26.68 4.40 -7.12
N ALA A 73 26.72 3.10 -6.80
CA ALA A 73 26.97 2.61 -5.45
C ALA A 73 28.37 2.99 -4.96
N LYS A 74 28.50 3.23 -3.65
CA LYS A 74 29.78 3.63 -3.05
C LYS A 74 30.46 2.41 -2.44
N PRO A 75 31.79 2.24 -2.55
CA PRO A 75 32.49 1.23 -1.78
C PRO A 75 32.23 1.39 -0.28
N ALA A 76 31.95 0.31 0.41
CA ALA A 76 31.69 0.30 1.84
C ALA A 76 32.16 -1.01 2.49
N ALA A 77 32.37 -1.00 3.80
CA ALA A 77 32.53 -2.24 4.55
C ALA A 77 31.16 -2.94 4.72
N PRO A 78 31.10 -4.28 4.75
CA PRO A 78 29.85 -4.97 5.01
C PRO A 78 29.36 -4.66 6.44
N PRO A 79 28.06 -4.36 6.62
CA PRO A 79 27.47 -4.30 7.95
C PRO A 79 27.31 -5.71 8.54
N ASP A 80 26.93 -5.77 9.82
CA ASP A 80 26.43 -7.00 10.42
C ASP A 80 25.23 -7.53 9.62
N PRO A 81 25.20 -8.84 9.30
CA PRO A 81 24.15 -9.38 8.47
C PRO A 81 22.80 -9.34 9.21
N PRO A 82 21.71 -8.86 8.56
CA PRO A 82 20.39 -8.88 9.18
C PRO A 82 19.92 -10.35 9.39
N PRO A 83 18.97 -10.58 10.32
CA PRO A 83 18.44 -11.92 10.57
C PRO A 83 17.86 -12.59 9.31
N LYS A 84 17.32 -11.77 8.40
CA LYS A 84 16.74 -12.22 7.13
C LYS A 84 17.73 -12.00 5.99
N ARG A 85 18.08 -13.08 5.30
CA ARG A 85 19.04 -13.05 4.20
C ARG A 85 18.34 -12.78 2.88
N HIS A 86 18.87 -11.83 2.13
CA HIS A 86 18.45 -11.54 0.77
C HIS A 86 19.62 -11.70 -0.19
N TYR A 87 19.29 -11.89 -1.47
CA TYR A 87 20.29 -11.97 -2.53
C TYR A 87 19.81 -11.25 -3.78
N LEU A 88 20.76 -10.75 -4.55
CA LEU A 88 20.53 -10.29 -5.92
C LEU A 88 21.11 -11.30 -6.91
N SER A 89 20.43 -11.50 -8.03
CA SER A 89 21.02 -12.15 -9.20
C SER A 89 20.64 -11.38 -10.45
N PHE A 90 21.45 -11.52 -11.49
CA PHE A 90 21.31 -10.81 -12.74
C PHE A 90 21.07 -11.80 -13.87
N ARG A 91 20.22 -11.42 -14.81
CA ARG A 91 20.07 -12.14 -16.07
C ARG A 91 20.84 -11.39 -17.14
N ILE A 92 21.78 -12.06 -17.80
CA ILE A 92 22.61 -11.49 -18.86
C ILE A 92 22.04 -11.89 -20.22
N GLY A 93 21.74 -10.91 -21.07
CA GLY A 93 21.03 -11.10 -22.33
C GLY A 93 21.92 -11.45 -23.52
N ALA A 94 23.20 -11.15 -23.47
CA ALA A 94 24.14 -11.38 -24.58
C ALA A 94 25.59 -11.52 -24.08
N GLY A 95 26.44 -12.14 -24.91
CA GLY A 95 27.86 -12.36 -24.62
C GLY A 95 28.17 -13.72 -24.02
N LYS A 96 29.44 -13.94 -23.64
CA LYS A 96 29.92 -15.21 -23.06
C LYS A 96 29.28 -15.53 -21.71
N ALA A 97 28.76 -14.50 -21.02
CA ALA A 97 28.11 -14.59 -19.72
C ALA A 97 26.58 -14.80 -19.79
N ALA A 98 25.99 -15.05 -20.97
CA ALA A 98 24.54 -15.16 -21.13
C ALA A 98 23.92 -16.23 -20.22
N GLY A 99 22.87 -15.86 -19.49
CA GLY A 99 22.25 -16.71 -18.46
C GLY A 99 21.97 -15.97 -17.16
N GLU A 100 21.55 -16.71 -16.14
CA GLU A 100 21.41 -16.18 -14.78
C GLU A 100 22.76 -16.28 -14.05
N THR A 101 23.17 -15.21 -13.38
CA THR A 101 24.36 -15.21 -12.53
C THR A 101 24.15 -16.03 -11.26
N ARG A 102 25.22 -16.21 -10.48
CA ARG A 102 25.08 -16.62 -9.07
C ARG A 102 24.28 -15.58 -8.27
N ARG A 103 23.89 -15.97 -7.07
CA ARG A 103 23.25 -15.10 -6.07
C ARG A 103 24.32 -14.34 -5.27
N TYR A 104 24.29 -13.03 -5.34
CA TYR A 104 25.14 -12.11 -4.59
C TYR A 104 24.46 -11.75 -3.27
N PRO A 105 25.13 -11.89 -2.11
CA PRO A 105 24.59 -11.47 -0.83
C PRO A 105 24.12 -10.02 -0.88
N TYR A 106 22.91 -9.78 -0.38
CA TYR A 106 22.31 -8.46 -0.29
C TYR A 106 21.82 -8.23 1.14
N LEU A 107 22.53 -7.38 1.87
CA LEU A 107 22.27 -7.04 3.25
C LEU A 107 21.43 -5.78 3.28
N CYS A 108 20.15 -5.94 3.59
CA CYS A 108 19.21 -4.83 3.74
C CYS A 108 18.19 -5.18 4.82
N ASN A 109 17.74 -4.17 5.57
CA ASN A 109 16.59 -4.32 6.44
C ASN A 109 15.33 -4.01 5.64
N ALA A 110 14.60 -5.04 5.21
CA ALA A 110 13.38 -4.88 4.41
C ALA A 110 12.28 -4.06 5.11
N TRP A 111 12.34 -3.94 6.44
CA TRP A 111 11.40 -3.15 7.25
C TRP A 111 11.82 -1.70 7.43
N ASP A 112 13.06 -1.36 7.07
CA ASP A 112 13.61 -0.01 7.15
C ASP A 112 13.96 0.49 5.74
N PRO A 113 12.99 1.09 5.03
CA PRO A 113 13.21 1.62 3.69
C PRO A 113 14.08 2.89 3.69
N GLU A 114 14.39 3.48 4.85
CA GLU A 114 15.33 4.61 4.98
C GLU A 114 16.77 4.15 5.19
N GLY A 115 16.98 2.89 5.60
CA GLY A 115 18.29 2.27 5.71
C GLY A 115 18.92 1.97 4.34
N PRO A 116 20.25 2.12 4.20
CA PRO A 116 20.96 1.72 3.00
C PRO A 116 20.95 0.20 2.81
N GLY A 117 21.21 -0.24 1.58
CA GLY A 117 21.43 -1.65 1.26
C GLY A 117 22.90 -1.91 0.97
N TYR A 118 23.37 -3.14 1.14
CA TYR A 118 24.75 -3.51 0.83
C TYR A 118 24.79 -4.75 -0.03
N VAL A 119 25.52 -4.72 -1.13
CA VAL A 119 25.68 -5.89 -2.02
C VAL A 119 27.15 -6.16 -2.27
N GLU A 120 27.52 -7.43 -2.31
CA GLU A 120 28.85 -7.85 -2.73
C GLU A 120 28.89 -8.01 -4.26
N LEU A 121 29.67 -7.18 -4.96
CA LEU A 121 29.89 -7.26 -6.41
C LEU A 121 31.39 -7.19 -6.69
N ASP A 122 31.88 -8.01 -7.62
CA ASP A 122 33.30 -8.02 -8.04
C ASP A 122 34.29 -8.16 -6.86
N GLY A 123 33.91 -8.96 -5.86
CA GLY A 123 34.69 -9.20 -4.63
C GLY A 123 34.76 -8.00 -3.68
N ARG A 124 33.90 -6.99 -3.87
CA ARG A 124 33.84 -5.78 -3.05
C ARG A 124 32.42 -5.51 -2.57
N TRP A 125 32.31 -4.98 -1.36
CA TRP A 125 31.03 -4.51 -0.82
C TRP A 125 30.77 -3.09 -1.28
N VAL A 126 29.54 -2.85 -1.73
CA VAL A 126 29.07 -1.52 -2.09
C VAL A 126 27.77 -1.19 -1.35
N GLU A 127 27.66 0.07 -0.93
CA GLU A 127 26.48 0.67 -0.32
C GLU A 127 25.57 1.26 -1.38
N LEU A 128 24.29 0.90 -1.29
CA LEU A 128 23.20 1.34 -2.13
C LEU A 128 22.34 2.35 -1.38
N SER A 129 21.82 3.32 -2.12
CA SER A 129 20.92 4.33 -1.56
C SER A 129 19.64 3.70 -1.01
N PRO A 130 19.02 4.28 0.03
CA PRO A 130 17.73 3.80 0.56
C PRO A 130 16.64 3.69 -0.51
N ALA A 131 16.69 4.57 -1.52
CA ALA A 131 15.77 4.54 -2.66
C ALA A 131 15.86 3.21 -3.44
N PHE A 132 17.05 2.62 -3.58
CA PHE A 132 17.20 1.32 -4.23
C PHE A 132 16.40 0.25 -3.48
N ASN A 133 16.54 0.20 -2.16
CA ASN A 133 15.85 -0.75 -1.30
C ASN A 133 14.34 -0.56 -1.40
N GLY A 134 13.84 0.64 -1.09
CA GLY A 134 12.41 0.93 -1.08
C GLY A 134 11.74 0.62 -2.43
N LEU A 135 12.38 0.98 -3.54
CA LEU A 135 11.81 0.77 -4.87
C LEU A 135 11.85 -0.71 -5.30
N LEU A 136 12.94 -1.43 -5.02
CA LEU A 136 13.06 -2.84 -5.39
C LEU A 136 12.03 -3.70 -4.65
N PHE A 137 11.87 -3.51 -3.34
CA PHE A 137 10.87 -4.24 -2.57
C PHE A 137 9.44 -3.85 -2.97
N SER A 138 9.19 -2.59 -3.32
CA SER A 138 7.85 -2.15 -3.75
C SER A 138 7.34 -2.86 -5.00
N LEU A 139 8.22 -3.40 -5.85
CA LEU A 139 7.79 -4.14 -7.05
C LEU A 139 6.98 -5.40 -6.72
N ALA A 140 7.21 -6.02 -5.56
CA ALA A 140 6.45 -7.19 -5.11
C ALA A 140 4.97 -6.86 -4.86
N ASP A 141 4.63 -5.59 -4.65
CA ASP A 141 3.28 -5.12 -4.36
C ASP A 141 2.43 -4.87 -5.61
N TYR A 142 3.02 -4.91 -6.81
CA TYR A 142 2.35 -4.58 -8.07
C TYR A 142 2.31 -5.79 -9.00
N ARG A 143 1.16 -6.04 -9.63
CA ARG A 143 0.95 -7.26 -10.45
C ARG A 143 1.73 -7.23 -11.76
N ARG A 144 1.79 -6.07 -12.40
CA ARG A 144 2.36 -5.89 -13.75
C ARG A 144 3.02 -4.51 -13.90
N PRO A 145 4.04 -4.18 -13.08
CA PRO A 145 4.76 -2.92 -13.23
C PRO A 145 5.37 -2.83 -14.63
N SER A 146 5.24 -1.67 -15.28
CA SER A 146 5.78 -1.44 -16.63
C SER A 146 6.53 -0.13 -16.71
N GLY A 147 7.75 -0.17 -17.23
CA GLY A 147 8.56 1.02 -17.50
C GLY A 147 8.02 1.89 -18.64
N ALA A 148 6.92 1.49 -19.29
CA ALA A 148 6.20 2.29 -20.28
C ALA A 148 5.41 3.43 -19.61
N VAL A 149 6.14 4.45 -19.16
CA VAL A 149 5.59 5.69 -18.63
C VAL A 149 5.23 6.63 -19.77
N ASP A 150 4.02 7.19 -19.73
CA ASP A 150 3.59 8.19 -20.72
C ASP A 150 4.47 9.45 -20.62
N LYS A 151 4.99 9.92 -21.76
CA LYS A 151 5.94 11.04 -21.80
C LYS A 151 5.30 12.36 -21.37
N ALA A 152 4.04 12.59 -21.69
CA ALA A 152 3.33 13.80 -21.29
C ALA A 152 3.06 13.79 -19.78
N ASP A 153 2.72 12.64 -19.22
CA ASP A 153 2.55 12.48 -17.76
C ASP A 153 3.88 12.66 -17.03
N ALA A 154 4.94 12.05 -17.54
CA ALA A 154 6.29 12.21 -16.97
C ALA A 154 6.75 13.67 -17.00
N ALA A 155 6.54 14.36 -18.14
CA ALA A 155 6.84 15.79 -18.24
C ALA A 155 5.98 16.62 -17.28
N PHE A 156 4.69 16.30 -17.15
CA PHE A 156 3.78 16.98 -16.24
C PHE A 156 4.23 16.85 -14.78
N LEU A 157 4.47 15.62 -14.31
CA LEU A 157 4.88 15.31 -12.94
C LEU A 157 6.25 15.92 -12.59
N LYS A 158 7.19 15.88 -13.55
CA LYS A 158 8.53 16.45 -13.37
C LYS A 158 8.52 17.96 -13.07
N ARG A 159 7.53 18.72 -13.58
CA ARG A 159 7.39 20.15 -13.26
C ARG A 159 7.14 20.41 -11.77
N TYR A 160 6.67 19.39 -11.04
CA TYR A 160 6.43 19.44 -9.60
C TYR A 160 7.50 18.66 -8.80
N GLY A 161 8.57 18.19 -9.46
CA GLY A 161 9.68 17.48 -8.80
C GLY A 161 9.48 15.98 -8.63
N TRP A 162 8.49 15.37 -9.29
CA TRP A 162 8.23 13.93 -9.19
C TRP A 162 8.67 13.18 -10.43
N THR A 163 9.42 12.10 -10.24
CA THR A 163 9.91 11.22 -11.30
C THR A 163 9.09 9.92 -11.30
N PRO A 164 8.17 9.71 -12.25
CA PRO A 164 7.52 8.41 -12.40
C PRO A 164 8.53 7.36 -12.87
N LEU A 165 8.69 6.29 -12.09
CA LEU A 165 9.59 5.17 -12.39
C LEU A 165 8.94 4.14 -13.31
N PHE A 166 7.73 3.70 -12.95
CA PHE A 166 6.94 2.77 -13.76
C PHE A 166 5.46 3.07 -13.62
N ARG A 167 4.71 2.70 -14.66
CA ARG A 167 3.25 2.62 -14.60
C ARG A 167 2.85 1.39 -13.80
N ILE A 168 2.09 1.63 -12.74
CA ILE A 168 1.46 0.59 -11.92
C ILE A 168 0.25 0.03 -12.65
N ASN A 169 -0.65 0.92 -13.08
CA ASN A 169 -1.88 0.56 -13.79
C ASN A 169 -2.48 1.79 -14.50
N SER A 170 -3.48 1.56 -15.35
CA SER A 170 -4.33 2.60 -15.93
C SER A 170 -5.73 2.06 -16.21
N GLY A 171 -6.75 2.92 -16.19
CA GLY A 171 -8.12 2.52 -16.52
C GLY A 171 -9.08 3.69 -16.56
N ALA A 172 -10.33 3.43 -16.91
CA ALA A 172 -11.40 4.43 -16.91
C ALA A 172 -12.15 4.44 -15.57
N VAL A 173 -12.59 5.62 -15.15
CA VAL A 173 -13.47 5.84 -14.00
C VAL A 173 -14.56 6.83 -14.39
N LYS A 174 -15.74 6.71 -13.78
CA LYS A 174 -16.75 7.77 -13.81
C LYS A 174 -16.55 8.67 -12.59
N LEU A 175 -16.34 9.96 -12.82
CA LEU A 175 -16.31 10.95 -11.75
C LEU A 175 -17.70 11.07 -11.10
N PRO A 176 -17.80 11.34 -9.79
CA PRO A 176 -19.10 11.48 -9.14
C PRO A 176 -19.88 12.63 -9.77
N ASP A 177 -21.21 12.60 -9.69
CA ASP A 177 -22.05 13.66 -10.26
C ASP A 177 -21.97 14.96 -9.46
N ARG A 178 -21.59 14.87 -8.17
CA ARG A 178 -21.41 15.99 -7.25
C ARG A 178 -20.46 15.62 -6.11
N PHE A 179 -19.81 16.62 -5.51
CA PHE A 179 -19.04 16.46 -4.27
C PHE A 179 -19.91 16.58 -3.03
N VAL A 180 -21.00 15.80 -2.99
CA VAL A 180 -21.94 15.76 -1.85
C VAL A 180 -22.16 14.31 -1.44
N HIS A 181 -21.67 13.95 -0.27
CA HIS A 181 -21.74 12.61 0.33
C HIS A 181 -23.04 12.43 1.12
N ARG A 182 -23.82 11.42 0.72
CA ARG A 182 -25.07 11.07 1.41
C ARG A 182 -24.84 10.10 2.56
N ALA A 183 -25.72 10.15 3.56
CA ALA A 183 -25.69 9.22 4.67
C ALA A 183 -25.69 7.75 4.20
N GLY A 184 -24.67 7.00 4.66
CA GLY A 184 -24.50 5.57 4.39
C GLY A 184 -23.94 5.19 3.03
N GLU A 185 -23.72 6.18 2.14
CA GLU A 185 -23.05 6.00 0.86
C GLU A 185 -21.59 5.56 1.06
N PHE A 186 -21.09 4.67 0.21
CA PHE A 186 -19.68 4.31 0.21
C PHE A 186 -18.84 5.56 -0.14
N PRO A 187 -17.72 5.84 0.54
CA PRO A 187 -17.08 7.17 0.55
C PRO A 187 -16.24 7.49 -0.71
N VAL A 188 -16.65 7.01 -1.88
CA VAL A 188 -16.01 7.34 -3.17
C VAL A 188 -16.12 8.84 -3.45
N VAL A 189 -17.26 9.46 -3.13
CA VAL A 189 -17.44 10.91 -3.27
C VAL A 189 -16.42 11.67 -2.41
N LEU A 190 -16.15 11.21 -1.19
CA LEU A 190 -15.16 11.83 -0.31
C LEU A 190 -13.74 11.70 -0.87
N TYR A 191 -13.40 10.55 -1.47
CA TYR A 191 -12.13 10.37 -2.17
C TYR A 191 -11.91 11.43 -3.24
N TRP A 192 -12.88 11.60 -4.13
CA TRP A 192 -12.74 12.57 -5.23
C TRP A 192 -12.81 14.02 -4.75
N ALA A 193 -13.66 14.33 -3.78
CA ALA A 193 -13.75 15.66 -3.20
C ALA A 193 -12.45 16.07 -2.49
N TYR A 194 -11.88 15.18 -1.67
CA TYR A 194 -10.61 15.41 -0.97
C TYR A 194 -9.48 15.68 -1.96
N ASN A 195 -9.33 14.79 -2.95
CA ASN A 195 -8.29 14.93 -3.95
C ASN A 195 -8.54 16.15 -4.86
N ASN A 196 -9.78 16.64 -4.99
CA ASN A 196 -10.02 17.90 -5.69
C ASN A 196 -9.41 19.11 -4.96
N GLU A 197 -9.37 19.11 -3.63
CA GLU A 197 -8.65 20.17 -2.90
C GLU A 197 -7.13 20.09 -3.19
N LEU A 198 -6.57 18.89 -3.28
CA LEU A 198 -5.18 18.71 -3.69
C LEU A 198 -4.91 19.20 -5.12
N ASN A 199 -5.88 18.99 -6.02
CA ASN A 199 -5.82 19.48 -7.41
C ASN A 199 -5.81 21.00 -7.47
N ARG A 200 -6.64 21.67 -6.67
CA ARG A 200 -6.72 23.14 -6.63
C ARG A 200 -5.40 23.78 -6.22
N ASP A 201 -4.65 23.15 -5.30
CA ASP A 201 -3.32 23.63 -4.90
C ASP A 201 -2.33 23.68 -6.08
N ILE A 202 -2.53 22.86 -7.12
CA ILE A 202 -1.69 22.84 -8.33
C ILE A 202 -2.35 23.52 -9.54
N GLY A 203 -3.46 24.22 -9.34
CA GLY A 203 -4.19 24.96 -10.38
C GLY A 203 -5.08 24.10 -11.28
N LEU A 204 -5.42 22.88 -10.84
CA LEU A 204 -6.38 22.00 -11.51
C LEU A 204 -7.72 21.98 -10.75
N ASP A 205 -8.80 21.58 -11.42
CA ASP A 205 -10.12 21.43 -10.80
C ASP A 205 -10.93 20.36 -11.54
N LEU A 206 -11.44 19.39 -10.78
CA LEU A 206 -12.28 18.31 -11.25
C LEU A 206 -13.76 18.70 -11.35
N ALA A 207 -14.19 19.79 -10.70
CA ALA A 207 -15.60 20.18 -10.65
C ALA A 207 -16.27 20.33 -12.03
N PRO A 208 -15.62 20.92 -13.06
CA PRO A 208 -16.20 21.02 -14.41
C PRO A 208 -16.37 19.68 -15.13
N TYR A 209 -15.80 18.60 -14.59
CA TYR A 209 -15.76 17.28 -15.20
C TYR A 209 -16.61 16.25 -14.45
N LEU A 210 -17.34 16.66 -13.42
CA LEU A 210 -18.22 15.78 -12.65
C LEU A 210 -19.26 15.09 -13.55
N GLY A 211 -19.57 13.84 -13.22
CA GLY A 211 -20.44 12.96 -14.00
C GLY A 211 -19.84 12.41 -15.30
N ARG A 212 -18.65 12.89 -15.73
CA ARG A 212 -17.97 12.40 -16.95
C ARG A 212 -17.08 11.20 -16.66
N GLU A 213 -16.82 10.43 -17.72
CA GLU A 213 -15.75 9.45 -17.71
C GLU A 213 -14.38 10.14 -17.82
N ALA A 214 -13.42 9.63 -17.06
CA ALA A 214 -12.04 10.07 -17.04
C ALA A 214 -11.10 8.86 -17.12
N GLU A 215 -9.96 9.05 -17.76
CA GLU A 215 -8.85 8.11 -17.76
C GLU A 215 -7.97 8.38 -16.55
N VAL A 216 -7.53 7.33 -15.88
CA VAL A 216 -6.62 7.39 -14.75
C VAL A 216 -5.37 6.60 -15.09
N ALA A 217 -4.21 7.18 -14.81
CA ALA A 217 -2.93 6.50 -14.80
C ALA A 217 -2.30 6.60 -13.39
N LEU A 218 -1.80 5.48 -12.91
CA LEU A 218 -1.15 5.34 -11.62
C LEU A 218 0.32 5.01 -11.84
N TYR A 219 1.21 5.80 -11.26
CA TYR A 219 2.66 5.66 -11.41
C TYR A 219 3.34 5.49 -10.06
N LYS A 220 4.35 4.64 -9.99
CA LYS A 220 5.28 4.64 -8.87
C LYS A 220 6.23 5.83 -9.03
N VAL A 221 6.43 6.63 -7.98
CA VAL A 221 7.43 7.72 -7.99
C VAL A 221 8.72 7.29 -7.29
N VAL A 222 9.84 7.88 -7.71
CA VAL A 222 11.18 7.62 -7.16
C VAL A 222 11.37 8.31 -5.81
N GLU A 223 10.91 9.55 -5.70
CA GLU A 223 11.10 10.40 -4.55
C GLU A 223 10.20 9.97 -3.37
N PRO A 224 10.68 10.06 -2.12
CA PRO A 224 9.85 9.81 -0.96
C PRO A 224 8.79 10.90 -0.79
N LEU A 225 7.61 10.53 -0.26
CA LEU A 225 6.60 11.49 0.18
C LEU A 225 7.14 12.39 1.32
N PRO A 226 6.48 13.53 1.62
CA PRO A 226 6.86 14.41 2.72
C PRO A 226 6.97 13.70 4.09
N ALA A 227 7.76 14.28 5.00
CA ALA A 227 8.07 13.69 6.32
C ALA A 227 6.82 13.32 7.16
N PHE A 228 5.73 14.09 7.05
CA PHE A 228 4.49 13.79 7.79
C PHE A 228 3.83 12.46 7.38
N MET A 229 4.27 11.85 6.27
CA MET A 229 3.79 10.55 5.81
C MET A 229 4.52 9.37 6.45
N ASP A 230 5.45 9.59 7.39
CA ASP A 230 6.14 8.49 8.06
C ASP A 230 5.17 7.51 8.75
N PRO A 231 5.45 6.19 8.66
CA PRO A 231 6.60 5.53 8.03
C PRO A 231 6.39 5.21 6.52
N ARG A 232 5.35 5.75 5.87
CA ARG A 232 4.90 5.37 4.52
C ARG A 232 5.54 6.19 3.40
N ARG A 233 6.60 6.96 3.67
CA ARG A 233 7.17 7.89 2.69
C ARG A 233 7.57 7.21 1.38
N TRP A 234 8.03 5.97 1.44
CA TRP A 234 8.47 5.20 0.28
C TRP A 234 7.36 4.46 -0.46
N THR A 235 6.10 4.54 -0.03
CA THR A 235 4.97 3.93 -0.74
C THR A 235 4.38 4.84 -1.81
N GLY A 236 4.88 6.08 -1.92
CA GLY A 236 4.34 7.11 -2.81
C GLY A 236 4.03 6.66 -4.23
N ARG A 237 2.82 6.99 -4.68
CA ARG A 237 2.30 6.82 -6.04
C ARG A 237 1.78 8.16 -6.54
N ALA A 238 1.96 8.45 -7.82
CA ALA A 238 1.31 9.58 -8.47
C ALA A 238 0.07 9.10 -9.22
N VAL A 239 -1.04 9.79 -9.00
CA VAL A 239 -2.28 9.62 -9.77
C VAL A 239 -2.38 10.74 -10.78
N VAL A 240 -2.67 10.42 -12.03
CA VAL A 240 -2.94 11.38 -13.10
C VAL A 240 -4.30 11.07 -13.71
N VAL A 241 -5.16 12.07 -13.79
CA VAL A 241 -6.53 11.98 -14.29
C VAL A 241 -6.67 12.83 -15.55
N LYS A 242 -7.19 12.24 -16.62
CA LYS A 242 -7.36 12.89 -17.93
C LYS A 242 -8.79 12.79 -18.42
N VAL A 243 -9.24 13.85 -19.10
CA VAL A 243 -10.50 13.86 -19.84
C VAL A 243 -10.20 14.38 -21.24
N GLY A 244 -10.50 13.59 -22.28
CA GLY A 244 -10.16 13.93 -23.66
C GLY A 244 -8.65 14.16 -23.87
N GLY A 245 -7.81 13.34 -23.22
CA GLY A 245 -6.34 13.44 -23.29
C GLY A 245 -5.70 14.59 -22.49
N ARG A 246 -6.50 15.52 -21.95
CA ARG A 246 -5.99 16.62 -21.11
C ARG A 246 -5.93 16.21 -19.64
N VAL A 247 -4.82 16.48 -18.96
CA VAL A 247 -4.71 16.34 -17.49
C VAL A 247 -5.66 17.33 -16.81
N VAL A 248 -6.62 16.80 -16.05
CA VAL A 248 -7.62 17.55 -15.28
C VAL A 248 -7.46 17.37 -13.77
N GLY A 249 -6.69 16.37 -13.35
CA GLY A 249 -6.29 16.20 -11.96
C GLY A 249 -4.98 15.41 -11.84
N ALA A 250 -4.19 15.70 -10.81
CA ALA A 250 -3.06 14.90 -10.38
C ALA A 250 -2.72 15.15 -8.89
N TRP A 251 -2.37 14.09 -8.17
CA TRP A 251 -1.97 14.16 -6.76
C TRP A 251 -1.05 12.99 -6.40
N LEU A 252 -0.49 13.02 -5.19
CA LEU A 252 0.23 11.90 -4.61
C LEU A 252 -0.66 11.15 -3.62
N ASP A 253 -0.52 9.84 -3.61
CA ASP A 253 -1.16 8.96 -2.66
C ASP A 253 -0.13 7.96 -2.09
N ALA A 254 -0.44 7.34 -0.94
CA ALA A 254 0.46 6.38 -0.26
C ALA A 254 -0.02 4.91 -0.36
N GLY A 255 -1.02 4.62 -1.19
CA GLY A 255 -1.55 3.27 -1.39
C GLY A 255 -2.10 2.60 -0.13
N ARG A 256 -2.06 1.27 -0.08
CA ARG A 256 -2.52 0.47 1.06
C ARG A 256 -1.63 0.77 2.28
N HIS A 257 -2.15 1.05 3.49
CA HIS A 257 -3.53 1.13 3.98
C HIS A 257 -4.00 2.58 4.22
N TYR A 258 -3.35 3.56 3.62
CA TYR A 258 -3.59 4.98 3.87
C TYR A 258 -3.31 5.77 2.58
N GLY A 259 -4.36 6.01 1.78
CA GLY A 259 -4.19 6.57 0.44
C GLY A 259 -4.01 8.09 0.43
N PHE A 260 -4.73 8.85 1.26
CA PHE A 260 -4.61 10.31 1.25
C PHE A 260 -3.21 10.75 1.68
N ALA A 261 -2.44 11.31 0.75
CA ALA A 261 -1.11 11.83 1.04
C ALA A 261 -1.06 13.35 0.86
N CYS A 262 -0.87 13.85 -0.36
CA CYS A 262 -0.65 15.28 -0.57
C CYS A 262 -0.82 15.72 -2.04
N SER A 263 -0.90 17.04 -2.24
CA SER A 263 -0.79 17.63 -3.58
C SER A 263 0.59 17.35 -4.18
N LEU A 264 0.76 17.61 -5.48
CA LEU A 264 2.10 17.53 -6.09
C LEU A 264 3.08 18.59 -5.56
N LYS A 265 2.62 19.59 -4.80
CA LYS A 265 3.50 20.52 -4.07
C LYS A 265 3.87 20.01 -2.67
N GLY A 266 3.46 18.80 -2.30
CA GLY A 266 3.78 18.19 -1.01
C GLY A 266 2.93 18.69 0.17
N ARG A 267 1.79 19.34 -0.09
CA ARG A 267 0.91 19.90 0.95
C ARG A 267 -0.29 19.01 1.22
N ARG A 268 -0.66 18.85 2.49
CA ARG A 268 -1.88 18.11 2.92
C ARG A 268 -3.13 19.01 2.90
N LEU A 269 -4.30 18.40 3.05
CA LEU A 269 -5.60 19.09 3.05
C LEU A 269 -5.61 20.32 3.97
N GLU A 270 -5.13 20.17 5.20
CA GLU A 270 -5.14 21.22 6.22
C GLU A 270 -4.28 22.42 5.82
N GLU A 271 -3.13 22.16 5.20
CA GLU A 271 -2.23 23.20 4.74
C GLU A 271 -2.80 23.95 3.55
N ILE A 272 -3.55 23.26 2.68
CA ILE A 272 -4.16 23.83 1.47
C ILE A 272 -5.40 24.66 1.81
N THR A 273 -6.27 24.11 2.64
CA THR A 273 -7.61 24.65 2.91
C THR A 273 -7.67 25.52 4.18
N GLY A 274 -6.68 25.40 5.07
CA GLY A 274 -6.72 26.00 6.41
C GLY A 274 -7.76 25.37 7.34
N ARG A 275 -8.31 24.21 6.97
CA ARG A 275 -9.40 23.52 7.69
C ARG A 275 -8.95 22.13 8.12
N THR A 276 -9.35 21.72 9.32
CA THR A 276 -9.26 20.30 9.71
C THR A 276 -10.14 19.43 8.81
N PHE A 277 -9.89 18.12 8.76
CA PHE A 277 -10.79 17.19 8.04
C PHE A 277 -12.26 17.38 8.43
N ALA A 278 -12.55 17.50 9.73
CA ALA A 278 -13.90 17.74 10.25
C ALA A 278 -14.54 19.04 9.72
N GLN A 279 -13.78 20.14 9.69
CA GLN A 279 -14.25 21.42 9.17
C GLN A 279 -14.43 21.40 7.65
N TRP A 280 -13.55 20.70 6.93
CA TRP A 280 -13.66 20.54 5.49
C TRP A 280 -14.86 19.66 5.11
N VAL A 281 -15.00 18.50 5.76
CA VAL A 281 -16.03 17.51 5.42
C VAL A 281 -17.44 18.03 5.70
N ALA A 282 -17.59 18.97 6.64
CA ALA A 282 -18.85 19.68 6.87
C ALA A 282 -19.41 20.34 5.60
N GLY A 283 -18.56 20.75 4.65
CA GLY A 283 -18.97 21.37 3.39
C GLY A 283 -19.38 20.38 2.29
N VAL A 284 -19.22 19.08 2.50
CA VAL A 284 -19.55 18.04 1.50
C VAL A 284 -20.64 17.07 1.98
N ILE A 285 -21.25 17.29 3.15
CA ILE A 285 -22.30 16.43 3.69
C ILE A 285 -23.68 16.86 3.17
N ASP A 286 -24.51 15.88 2.77
CA ASP A 286 -25.92 16.09 2.46
C ASP A 286 -26.76 16.19 3.74
N TYR A 287 -26.83 17.37 4.36
CA TYR A 287 -27.65 17.58 5.57
C TYR A 287 -29.16 17.49 5.32
N ASP A 288 -29.58 17.56 4.05
CA ASP A 288 -30.98 17.40 3.67
C ASP A 288 -31.41 15.94 3.58
N ASP A 289 -30.48 14.99 3.69
CA ASP A 289 -30.78 13.56 3.73
C ASP A 289 -31.58 13.22 5.00
N ALA A 290 -32.69 12.48 4.82
CA ALA A 290 -33.57 12.12 5.93
C ALA A 290 -32.91 11.23 6.98
N THR A 291 -31.95 10.40 6.58
CA THR A 291 -31.16 9.56 7.49
C THR A 291 -30.19 10.42 8.27
N GLU A 292 -29.55 11.40 7.64
CA GLU A 292 -28.63 12.33 8.31
C GLU A 292 -29.35 13.10 9.42
N ARG A 293 -30.50 13.72 9.11
CA ARG A 293 -31.32 14.44 10.11
C ARG A 293 -31.77 13.54 11.25
N ARG A 294 -32.20 12.31 10.93
CA ARG A 294 -32.63 11.34 11.95
C ARG A 294 -31.49 10.99 12.89
N LEU A 295 -30.31 10.68 12.36
CA LEU A 295 -29.16 10.27 13.16
C LEU A 295 -28.55 11.44 13.94
N ALA A 296 -28.67 12.68 13.44
CA ALA A 296 -28.22 13.87 14.14
C ALA A 296 -28.94 14.13 15.47
N ALA A 297 -30.21 13.69 15.58
CA ALA A 297 -31.01 13.82 16.80
C ALA A 297 -30.71 12.76 17.87
N LEU A 298 -29.91 11.73 17.57
CA LEU A 298 -29.66 10.61 18.48
C LEU A 298 -28.55 10.90 19.49
N GLY A 299 -28.73 10.38 20.70
CA GLY A 299 -27.66 10.28 21.69
C GLY A 299 -26.60 9.23 21.33
N PRO A 300 -25.44 9.23 22.00
CA PRO A 300 -24.35 8.30 21.69
C PRO A 300 -24.75 6.82 21.78
N GLU A 301 -25.44 6.43 22.85
CA GLU A 301 -25.87 5.04 23.05
C GLU A 301 -26.88 4.58 21.99
N GLU A 302 -27.77 5.49 21.56
CA GLU A 302 -28.77 5.21 20.52
C GLU A 302 -28.11 5.01 19.15
N VAL A 303 -27.02 5.71 18.86
CA VAL A 303 -26.21 5.49 17.65
C VAL A 303 -25.57 4.10 17.67
N ILE A 304 -24.98 3.68 18.79
CA ILE A 304 -24.41 2.32 18.96
C ILE A 304 -25.49 1.25 18.73
N ARG A 305 -26.67 1.42 19.33
CA ARG A 305 -27.80 0.49 19.16
C ARG A 305 -28.29 0.48 17.71
N THR A 306 -28.36 1.65 17.06
CA THR A 306 -28.79 1.78 15.67
C THR A 306 -27.82 1.06 14.73
N TYR A 307 -26.51 1.24 14.92
CA TYR A 307 -25.47 0.57 14.14
C TYR A 307 -25.61 -0.96 14.18
N TYR A 308 -25.66 -1.56 15.38
CA TYR A 308 -25.78 -3.01 15.49
C TYR A 308 -27.15 -3.54 15.06
N ALA A 309 -28.23 -2.79 15.29
CA ALA A 309 -29.55 -3.15 14.78
C ALA A 309 -29.58 -3.11 13.24
N ALA A 310 -28.86 -2.19 12.61
CA ALA A 310 -28.70 -2.11 11.17
C ALA A 310 -27.92 -3.32 10.64
N ILE A 311 -26.77 -3.65 11.23
CA ILE A 311 -25.99 -4.85 10.90
C ILE A 311 -26.84 -6.12 11.03
N ASN A 312 -27.57 -6.28 12.13
CA ASN A 312 -28.41 -7.45 12.36
C ASN A 312 -29.53 -7.61 11.31
N ARG A 313 -29.99 -6.49 10.74
CA ARG A 313 -30.98 -6.45 9.64
C ARG A 313 -30.35 -6.44 8.25
N ARG A 314 -29.02 -6.49 8.15
CA ARG A 314 -28.25 -6.38 6.90
C ARG A 314 -28.44 -5.04 6.17
N ASP A 315 -28.80 -3.99 6.92
CA ASP A 315 -28.87 -2.62 6.44
C ASP A 315 -27.51 -1.94 6.61
N TYR A 316 -26.55 -2.36 5.79
CA TYR A 316 -25.16 -1.86 5.89
C TYR A 316 -25.04 -0.39 5.48
N ARG A 317 -26.02 0.14 4.74
CA ARG A 317 -26.10 1.57 4.45
C ARG A 317 -26.38 2.35 5.72
N LEU A 318 -27.39 1.96 6.50
CA LEU A 318 -27.65 2.62 7.79
C LEU A 318 -26.50 2.41 8.79
N ALA A 319 -25.85 1.23 8.79
CA ALA A 319 -24.68 0.99 9.63
C ALA A 319 -23.55 1.99 9.31
N ARG A 320 -23.19 2.13 8.03
CA ARG A 320 -22.21 3.15 7.59
C ARG A 320 -22.64 4.58 7.91
N ALA A 321 -23.94 4.88 7.84
CA ALA A 321 -24.44 6.21 8.19
C ALA A 321 -24.22 6.56 9.68
N CYS A 322 -24.08 5.56 10.54
CA CYS A 322 -23.74 5.77 11.96
C CYS A 322 -22.26 6.11 12.17
N GLU A 323 -21.38 5.94 11.18
CA GLU A 323 -19.94 6.21 11.28
C GLU A 323 -19.59 7.65 10.89
N THR A 324 -18.46 8.17 11.41
CA THR A 324 -17.91 9.45 10.95
C THR A 324 -17.42 9.30 9.51
N ARG A 325 -17.45 10.38 8.73
CA ARG A 325 -16.92 10.37 7.36
C ARG A 325 -15.41 10.07 7.38
N GLU A 326 -14.69 10.59 8.37
CA GLU A 326 -13.29 10.27 8.62
C GLU A 326 -13.09 8.74 8.75
N SER A 327 -13.88 8.06 9.57
CA SER A 327 -13.80 6.60 9.75
C SER A 327 -14.14 5.85 8.46
N LEU A 328 -15.17 6.30 7.73
CA LEU A 328 -15.57 5.72 6.45
C LEU A 328 -14.40 5.70 5.45
N THR A 329 -13.57 6.74 5.40
CA THR A 329 -12.42 6.78 4.47
C THR A 329 -11.43 5.64 4.69
N GLY A 330 -11.40 5.05 5.89
CA GLY A 330 -10.62 3.84 6.17
C GLY A 330 -10.99 2.66 5.25
N TYR A 331 -12.28 2.51 4.90
CA TYR A 331 -12.72 1.44 3.99
C TYR A 331 -12.16 1.58 2.57
N LEU A 332 -11.81 2.79 2.13
CA LEU A 332 -11.21 3.01 0.81
C LEU A 332 -9.82 2.37 0.70
N PHE A 333 -9.07 2.29 1.79
CA PHE A 333 -7.66 1.91 1.76
C PHE A 333 -7.37 0.61 2.53
N ALA A 334 -8.29 0.18 3.39
CA ALA A 334 -8.23 -1.11 4.06
C ALA A 334 -8.11 -2.25 3.03
N ASN A 335 -7.01 -3.00 3.09
CA ASN A 335 -6.73 -4.14 2.21
C ASN A 335 -6.85 -3.82 0.70
N MET A 336 -6.73 -2.54 0.30
CA MET A 336 -6.96 -2.11 -1.08
C MET A 336 -5.97 -2.75 -2.05
N ASP A 337 -6.38 -3.12 -3.26
CA ASP A 337 -5.42 -3.53 -4.29
C ASP A 337 -4.46 -2.37 -4.62
N ASN A 338 -3.15 -2.57 -4.43
CA ASN A 338 -2.13 -1.56 -4.73
C ASN A 338 -2.07 -1.17 -6.22
N ASN A 339 -2.73 -1.94 -7.08
CA ASN A 339 -2.86 -1.66 -8.51
C ASN A 339 -4.05 -0.75 -8.85
N TRP A 340 -4.77 -0.22 -7.85
CA TRP A 340 -5.91 0.68 -8.06
C TRP A 340 -5.98 1.81 -7.03
N LEU A 341 -6.96 2.70 -7.21
CA LEU A 341 -7.11 3.94 -6.43
C LEU A 341 -7.65 3.72 -5.02
N TYR A 342 -8.63 2.83 -4.88
CA TYR A 342 -9.32 2.51 -3.63
C TYR A 342 -9.97 1.12 -3.71
N ASN A 343 -10.35 0.60 -2.55
CA ASN A 343 -11.00 -0.69 -2.40
C ASN A 343 -12.51 -0.58 -2.54
N THR A 344 -13.07 -1.17 -3.59
CA THR A 344 -14.53 -1.25 -3.79
C THR A 344 -15.14 -2.51 -3.16
N SER A 345 -14.36 -3.43 -2.60
CA SER A 345 -14.92 -4.68 -2.05
C SER A 345 -15.81 -4.44 -0.82
N TYR A 346 -15.56 -3.36 -0.06
CA TYR A 346 -16.38 -2.93 1.06
C TYR A 346 -17.67 -2.21 0.62
N GLU A 347 -17.81 -1.86 -0.66
CA GLU A 347 -19.04 -1.32 -1.22
C GLU A 347 -20.07 -2.43 -1.47
N SER A 348 -19.63 -3.52 -2.09
CA SER A 348 -20.47 -4.66 -2.51
C SER A 348 -20.58 -5.79 -1.48
N GLY A 349 -20.03 -5.59 -0.29
CA GLY A 349 -20.09 -6.52 0.83
C GLY A 349 -18.80 -7.31 1.03
N SER A 350 -18.02 -6.92 2.03
CA SER A 350 -16.75 -7.57 2.36
C SER A 350 -16.98 -8.72 3.34
N LEU A 351 -16.50 -9.93 2.98
CA LEU A 351 -16.52 -11.08 3.90
C LEU A 351 -15.66 -10.91 5.15
N ASP A 352 -14.82 -9.86 5.18
CA ASP A 352 -13.99 -9.50 6.32
C ASP A 352 -14.53 -8.25 7.05
N GLY A 353 -15.63 -7.65 6.57
CA GLY A 353 -16.27 -6.46 7.12
C GLY A 353 -17.57 -6.74 7.89
N MET A 354 -18.44 -5.73 7.97
CA MET A 354 -19.75 -5.82 8.64
C MET A 354 -20.62 -6.96 8.09
N GLU A 355 -20.45 -7.32 6.83
CA GLU A 355 -21.22 -8.37 6.15
C GLU A 355 -20.90 -9.78 6.65
N ASN A 356 -19.74 -9.96 7.31
CA ASN A 356 -19.38 -11.19 8.00
C ASN A 356 -20.23 -11.44 9.25
N ILE A 357 -20.89 -10.42 9.80
CA ILE A 357 -21.74 -10.56 10.99
C ILE A 357 -23.13 -11.05 10.55
N ARG A 358 -23.47 -12.28 10.95
CA ARG A 358 -24.80 -12.90 10.73
C ARG A 358 -25.85 -12.38 11.70
N ARG A 359 -25.45 -12.12 12.95
CA ARG A 359 -26.30 -11.63 14.03
C ARG A 359 -25.47 -10.74 14.94
N ALA A 360 -26.06 -9.63 15.35
CA ALA A 360 -25.50 -8.76 16.37
C ALA A 360 -26.57 -8.41 17.40
N LYS A 361 -26.23 -8.53 18.68
CA LYS A 361 -27.10 -8.09 19.78
C LYS A 361 -26.27 -7.29 20.78
N VAL A 362 -26.67 -6.05 21.01
CA VAL A 362 -26.12 -5.25 22.12
C VAL A 362 -26.71 -5.78 23.44
N LEU A 363 -25.85 -6.08 24.40
CA LEU A 363 -26.21 -6.54 25.74
C LEU A 363 -26.15 -5.38 26.72
N THR A 364 -25.01 -4.70 26.81
CA THR A 364 -24.80 -3.56 27.71
C THR A 364 -23.97 -2.45 27.03
N ILE A 365 -24.20 -1.21 27.45
CA ILE A 365 -23.41 -0.04 27.04
C ILE A 365 -23.03 0.69 28.33
N LYS A 366 -21.74 1.01 28.50
CA LYS A 366 -21.22 1.74 29.67
C LYS A 366 -20.28 2.84 29.21
N GLU A 367 -20.60 4.09 29.52
CA GLU A 367 -19.70 5.23 29.27
C GLU A 367 -18.48 5.14 30.19
N LEU A 368 -17.29 5.32 29.61
CA LEU A 368 -16.02 5.34 30.33
C LEU A 368 -15.72 6.77 30.76
N LYS A 369 -15.93 7.08 32.05
CA LYS A 369 -15.81 8.44 32.59
C LYS A 369 -14.38 8.88 32.94
N GLU A 370 -13.49 7.91 33.13
CA GLU A 370 -12.08 8.13 33.45
C GLU A 370 -11.25 7.62 32.27
N PRO A 371 -10.99 8.46 31.26
CA PRO A 371 -10.15 8.02 30.17
C PRO A 371 -8.69 7.95 30.66
N LEU A 372 -7.97 6.90 30.24
CA LEU A 372 -6.53 6.75 30.52
C LEU A 372 -5.70 7.89 29.91
N GLU A 373 -6.26 8.57 28.89
CA GLU A 373 -5.67 9.73 28.21
C GLU A 373 -6.73 10.81 27.99
N PRO A 374 -6.36 12.11 27.99
CA PRO A 374 -7.28 13.19 27.67
C PRO A 374 -7.95 12.95 26.31
N VAL A 375 -9.28 12.99 26.27
CA VAL A 375 -10.04 12.89 25.01
C VAL A 375 -10.58 14.27 24.67
N ALA A 376 -10.65 14.59 23.39
CA ALA A 376 -11.21 15.85 22.94
C ALA A 376 -12.68 15.99 23.43
N PRO A 377 -13.14 17.20 23.82
CA PRO A 377 -14.46 17.40 24.42
C PRO A 377 -15.64 16.87 23.58
N GLU A 378 -15.47 16.82 22.27
CA GLU A 378 -16.43 16.31 21.29
C GLU A 378 -16.44 14.78 21.15
N THR A 379 -15.65 14.06 21.95
CA THR A 379 -15.51 12.60 21.90
C THR A 379 -15.89 11.93 23.22
N ARG A 380 -16.62 10.82 23.14
CA ARG A 380 -17.01 9.98 24.29
C ARG A 380 -16.61 8.53 24.04
N ARG A 381 -16.17 7.85 25.10
CA ARG A 381 -15.75 6.44 25.03
C ARG A 381 -16.75 5.53 25.74
N TYR A 382 -17.02 4.37 25.16
CA TYR A 382 -17.95 3.39 25.72
C TYR A 382 -17.35 1.98 25.69
N ALA A 383 -17.54 1.22 26.77
CA ALA A 383 -17.43 -0.23 26.74
C ALA A 383 -18.80 -0.83 26.42
N VAL A 384 -18.87 -1.61 25.35
CA VAL A 384 -20.11 -2.18 24.81
C VAL A 384 -19.99 -3.69 24.80
N GLU A 385 -20.83 -4.36 25.57
CA GLU A 385 -20.95 -5.82 25.52
C GLU A 385 -21.91 -6.22 24.41
N VAL A 386 -21.46 -7.08 23.51
CA VAL A 386 -22.23 -7.57 22.37
C VAL A 386 -22.16 -9.10 22.26
N ASP A 387 -23.23 -9.71 21.77
CA ASP A 387 -23.23 -11.10 21.30
C ASP A 387 -23.24 -11.10 19.76
N LEU A 388 -22.14 -11.56 19.17
CA LEU A 388 -21.92 -11.58 17.73
C LEU A 388 -21.87 -13.02 17.21
N ARG A 389 -22.53 -13.25 16.07
CA ARG A 389 -22.36 -14.48 15.28
C ARG A 389 -21.76 -14.14 13.93
N PHE A 390 -20.61 -14.71 13.63
CA PHE A 390 -19.90 -14.49 12.37
C PHE A 390 -20.16 -15.62 11.37
N ARG A 391 -19.97 -15.36 10.07
CA ARG A 391 -19.94 -16.42 9.04
C ARG A 391 -18.63 -17.20 9.12
N LYS A 392 -17.54 -16.49 9.36
CA LYS A 392 -16.18 -17.02 9.48
C LYS A 392 -15.44 -16.28 10.61
N ALA A 393 -14.68 -17.01 11.42
CA ALA A 393 -13.74 -16.40 12.35
C ALA A 393 -12.56 -15.80 11.54
N VAL A 394 -12.37 -14.49 11.67
CA VAL A 394 -11.29 -13.75 10.98
C VAL A 394 -10.41 -13.08 12.03
N THR A 395 -10.94 -12.07 12.73
CA THR A 395 -10.29 -11.38 13.84
C THR A 395 -10.88 -11.76 15.20
N MET A 396 -12.11 -12.26 15.22
CA MET A 396 -12.86 -12.62 16.41
C MET A 396 -13.73 -13.86 16.16
N GLU A 397 -13.95 -14.65 17.21
CA GLU A 397 -14.88 -15.79 17.18
C GLU A 397 -16.31 -15.38 17.50
N SER A 398 -17.28 -16.26 17.23
CA SER A 398 -18.67 -16.02 17.63
C SER A 398 -18.85 -16.14 19.14
N GLY A 399 -19.60 -15.22 19.75
CA GLY A 399 -19.83 -15.23 21.19
C GLY A 399 -20.01 -13.83 21.78
N ARG A 400 -19.89 -13.74 23.10
CA ARG A 400 -19.93 -12.47 23.84
C ARG A 400 -18.57 -11.80 23.82
N HIS A 401 -18.58 -10.51 23.51
CA HIS A 401 -17.39 -9.67 23.44
C HIS A 401 -17.65 -8.33 24.11
N VAL A 402 -16.62 -7.80 24.76
CA VAL A 402 -16.58 -6.39 25.17
C VAL A 402 -15.75 -5.65 24.15
N LEU A 403 -16.36 -4.66 23.50
CA LEU A 403 -15.74 -3.82 22.50
C LEU A 403 -15.74 -2.37 22.96
N PHE A 404 -14.76 -1.61 22.53
CA PHE A 404 -14.55 -0.23 22.93
C PHE A 404 -14.87 0.71 21.78
N PHE A 405 -15.70 1.70 22.05
CA PHE A 405 -16.31 2.57 21.07
C PHE A 405 -15.90 4.00 21.33
N ASN A 406 -15.39 4.70 20.31
CA ASN A 406 -15.26 6.15 20.34
C ASN A 406 -16.39 6.76 19.50
N LEU A 407 -17.20 7.61 20.13
CA LEU A 407 -18.20 8.42 19.47
C LEU A 407 -17.73 9.87 19.42
N LYS A 408 -17.82 10.48 18.24
CA LYS A 408 -17.35 11.84 17.98
C LYS A 408 -18.50 12.65 17.38
N ARG A 409 -18.63 13.91 17.79
CA ARG A 409 -19.39 14.91 17.03
C ARG A 409 -18.46 15.47 15.95
N GLU A 410 -18.45 14.82 14.78
CA GLU A 410 -17.55 15.19 13.67
C GLU A 410 -17.83 16.61 13.18
N THR A 411 -19.09 17.00 13.12
CA THR A 411 -19.52 18.39 12.84
C THR A 411 -20.62 18.79 13.83
N GLU A 412 -20.90 20.09 13.93
CA GLU A 412 -21.99 20.60 14.77
C GLU A 412 -23.36 20.06 14.34
N GLN A 413 -23.58 19.85 13.04
CA GLN A 413 -24.89 19.48 12.48
C GLN A 413 -25.11 17.96 12.37
N THR A 414 -24.04 17.15 12.30
CA THR A 414 -24.17 15.68 12.16
C THR A 414 -24.60 14.99 13.46
N GLY A 415 -24.46 15.63 14.63
CA GLY A 415 -24.64 14.95 15.91
C GLY A 415 -23.56 13.89 16.16
N TRP A 416 -23.87 12.86 16.96
CA TRP A 416 -22.90 11.81 17.34
C TRP A 416 -22.72 10.74 16.26
N ARG A 417 -21.48 10.34 15.98
CA ARG A 417 -21.13 9.26 15.04
C ARG A 417 -20.02 8.38 15.60
N LEU A 418 -19.94 7.13 15.12
CA LEU A 418 -18.91 6.17 15.44
C LEU A 418 -17.60 6.55 14.75
N ALA A 419 -16.59 6.95 15.52
CA ALA A 419 -15.26 7.23 14.99
C ALA A 419 -14.38 5.97 14.98
N TYR A 420 -14.56 5.09 15.97
CA TYR A 420 -13.72 3.89 16.13
C TYR A 420 -14.45 2.79 16.92
N ILE A 421 -14.14 1.53 16.57
CA ILE A 421 -14.53 0.33 17.28
C ILE A 421 -13.27 -0.54 17.44
N GLY A 422 -12.89 -0.86 18.67
CA GLY A 422 -11.70 -1.64 18.99
C GLY A 422 -11.97 -2.78 19.97
N THR A 423 -11.02 -3.71 20.07
CA THR A 423 -11.02 -4.82 21.04
C THR A 423 -10.29 -4.49 22.35
N GLY A 424 -9.70 -3.30 22.45
CA GLY A 424 -9.04 -2.78 23.64
C GLY A 424 -9.45 -1.32 23.93
N PRO A 425 -9.29 -0.86 25.19
CA PRO A 425 -9.73 0.47 25.67
C PRO A 425 -8.99 1.67 25.08
#